data_AF-A0A2A7MCI6-F1
#
_entry.id   AF-A0A2A7MCI6-F1
#
_cell.length_a   1.000
_cell.length_b   1.000
_cell.length_c   1.000
_cell.angle_alpha   90.00
_cell.angle_beta   90.00
_cell.angle_gamma   90.00
#
_symmetry.space_group_name_H-M   'P 1'
#
loop_
_entity.id
_entity.type
_entity.pdbx_description
1 polymer ?
#
loop_
_entity_poly.entity_id
_entity_poly.type
_entity_poly.pdbx_seq_one_letter_code
_entity_poly.pdbx_strand_id
1 'polypeptide(L)'
;MGAAGLIDIKRRIKSVENTRKITNAMGLVATSKLRKTKKELLVNEGFVNSLEPIVKALSASFSKDDENIYFDGNKSEDKLYIVMTSETGLCGGFNANIAAYLNGLIGNEKANSKVMVVGNRGIGYIKRIGLDTVEEYVDISDLPTVKECKVIFEKAFSMYISGSVSEINVVYTKFYSPVKQVPTSVKILPIERIEDKEHIYTIEPSVDIVLGDAINLYLKAKVRNLLLSSKCSEQSSRMTAMDGATSNANDLLSDLNLKYNRIRQGIITQEISEIVGGAAAQK
;
A
#
# COMPACT_ATOMS: atom_id res chain seq x y z
N MET A 1 -46.87 -1.96 18.83
CA MET A 1 -45.79 -2.03 17.82
C MET A 1 -44.85 -0.81 17.81
N GLY A 2 -45.27 0.40 18.23
CA GLY A 2 -44.42 1.61 18.17
C GLY A 2 -43.16 1.61 19.04
N ALA A 3 -43.23 1.12 20.29
CA ALA A 3 -42.11 1.17 21.24
C ALA A 3 -40.88 0.33 20.82
N ALA A 4 -41.11 -0.84 20.22
CA ALA A 4 -40.04 -1.69 19.71
C ALA A 4 -39.23 -0.99 18.60
N GLY A 5 -39.91 -0.24 17.72
CA GLY A 5 -39.26 0.52 16.64
C GLY A 5 -38.37 1.67 17.14
N LEU A 6 -38.76 2.34 18.24
CA LEU A 6 -37.91 3.39 18.85
C LEU A 6 -36.64 2.82 19.46
N ILE A 7 -36.75 1.70 20.18
CA ILE A 7 -35.61 1.04 20.83
C ILE A 7 -34.60 0.59 19.77
N ASP A 8 -35.07 0.03 18.66
CA ASP A 8 -34.21 -0.39 17.55
C ASP A 8 -33.49 0.77 16.88
N ILE A 9 -34.19 1.89 16.61
CA ILE A 9 -33.57 3.07 16.03
C ILE A 9 -32.55 3.68 16.99
N LYS A 10 -32.87 3.78 18.29
CA LYS A 10 -31.94 4.27 19.31
C LYS A 10 -30.69 3.40 19.40
N ARG A 11 -30.86 2.07 19.34
CA ARG A 11 -29.73 1.12 19.30
C ARG A 11 -28.87 1.34 18.05
N ARG A 12 -29.50 1.54 16.89
CA ARG A 12 -28.79 1.80 15.63
C ARG A 12 -28.02 3.12 15.66
N ILE A 13 -28.62 4.20 16.20
CA ILE A 13 -27.93 5.49 16.42
C ILE A 13 -26.67 5.27 17.24
N LYS A 14 -26.77 4.60 18.40
CA LYS A 14 -25.62 4.32 19.27
C LYS A 14 -24.53 3.52 18.54
N SER A 15 -24.92 2.53 17.74
CA SER A 15 -23.98 1.73 16.94
C SER A 15 -23.24 2.59 15.92
N VAL A 16 -23.95 3.40 15.12
CA VAL A 16 -23.34 4.26 14.09
C VAL A 16 -22.46 5.33 14.73
N GLU A 17 -22.85 5.87 15.89
CA GLU A 17 -22.06 6.86 16.61
C GLU A 17 -20.72 6.28 17.09
N ASN A 18 -20.72 5.03 17.58
CA ASN A 18 -19.50 4.32 17.94
C ASN A 18 -18.62 4.06 16.71
N THR A 19 -19.20 3.59 15.60
CA THR A 19 -18.46 3.40 14.35
C THR A 19 -17.82 4.70 13.88
N ARG A 20 -18.55 5.82 13.93
CA ARG A 20 -18.03 7.15 13.58
C ARG A 20 -16.82 7.56 14.43
N LYS A 21 -16.88 7.33 15.75
CA LYS A 21 -15.77 7.63 16.67
C LYS A 21 -14.52 6.83 16.29
N ILE A 22 -14.71 5.55 15.97
CA ILE A 22 -13.62 4.65 15.54
C ILE A 22 -13.03 5.12 14.21
N THR A 23 -13.86 5.36 13.18
CA THR A 23 -13.36 5.80 11.86
C THR A 23 -12.63 7.14 11.96
N ASN A 24 -13.16 8.09 12.73
CA ASN A 24 -12.50 9.38 12.96
C ASN A 24 -11.12 9.20 13.64
N ALA A 25 -11.04 8.37 14.69
CA ALA A 25 -9.78 8.07 15.35
C ALA A 25 -8.79 7.38 14.40
N MET A 26 -9.25 6.42 13.59
CA MET A 26 -8.42 5.74 12.59
C MET A 26 -7.90 6.69 11.52
N GLY A 27 -8.71 7.66 11.07
CA GLY A 27 -8.29 8.73 10.17
C GLY A 27 -7.14 9.54 10.76
N LEU A 28 -7.29 10.02 12.00
CA LEU A 28 -6.23 10.77 12.71
C LEU A 28 -4.93 9.95 12.88
N VAL A 29 -5.04 8.65 13.18
CA VAL A 29 -3.89 7.76 13.28
C VAL A 29 -3.20 7.62 11.92
N ALA A 30 -3.97 7.42 10.84
CA ALA A 30 -3.43 7.33 9.48
C ALA A 30 -2.73 8.63 9.08
N THR A 31 -3.30 9.80 9.38
CA THR A 31 -2.68 11.12 9.15
C THR A 31 -1.33 11.25 9.87
N SER A 32 -1.26 10.82 11.14
CA SER A 32 -0.03 10.84 11.92
C SER A 32 1.05 9.94 11.31
N LYS A 33 0.67 8.72 10.89
CA LYS A 33 1.56 7.76 10.24
C LYS A 33 2.01 8.24 8.86
N LEU A 34 1.13 8.85 8.07
CA LEU A 34 1.45 9.46 6.78
C LEU A 34 2.51 10.54 6.94
N ARG A 35 2.36 11.42 7.94
CA ARG A 35 3.37 12.47 8.20
C ARG A 35 4.75 11.88 8.52
N LYS A 36 4.80 10.82 9.34
CA LYS A 36 6.06 10.15 9.69
C LYS A 36 6.71 9.46 8.49
N THR A 37 5.94 8.65 7.77
CA THR A 37 6.41 7.91 6.59
C THR A 37 6.83 8.83 5.46
N LYS A 38 6.10 9.92 5.21
CA LYS A 38 6.48 10.94 4.22
C LYS A 38 7.82 11.60 4.55
N LYS A 39 8.08 11.89 5.83
CA LYS A 39 9.37 12.46 6.25
C LYS A 39 10.52 11.52 5.93
N GLU A 40 10.39 10.24 6.27
CA GLU A 40 11.40 9.22 5.95
C GLU A 40 11.56 8.98 4.45
N LEU A 41 10.45 9.01 3.69
CA LEU A 41 10.49 8.90 2.24
C LEU A 41 11.37 9.99 1.63
N LEU A 42 11.17 11.26 2.01
CA LEU A 42 11.95 12.38 1.49
C LEU A 42 13.45 12.25 1.80
N VAL A 43 13.79 11.79 3.00
CA VAL A 43 15.19 11.53 3.38
C VAL A 43 15.79 10.42 2.52
N ASN A 44 15.06 9.31 2.34
CA ASN A 44 15.55 8.18 1.56
C ASN A 44 15.56 8.47 0.05
N GLU A 45 14.66 9.31 -0.46
CA GLU A 45 14.72 9.86 -1.83
C GLU A 45 16.00 10.65 -2.04
N GLY A 46 16.36 11.55 -1.12
CA GLY A 46 17.63 12.27 -1.18
C GLY A 46 18.84 11.33 -1.26
N PHE A 47 18.84 10.27 -0.45
CA PHE A 47 19.92 9.27 -0.46
C PHE A 47 19.99 8.49 -1.79
N VAL A 48 18.86 8.02 -2.31
CA VAL A 48 18.81 7.31 -3.61
C VAL A 48 19.23 8.22 -4.75
N ASN A 49 18.78 9.48 -4.76
CA ASN A 49 19.14 10.45 -5.80
C ASN A 49 20.63 10.81 -5.79
N SER A 50 21.31 10.73 -4.64
CA SER A 50 22.77 10.91 -4.57
C SER A 50 23.55 9.68 -5.06
N LEU A 51 23.00 8.47 -4.90
CA LEU A 51 23.64 7.23 -5.36
C LEU A 51 23.43 6.97 -6.84
N GLU A 52 22.29 7.39 -7.40
CA GLU A 52 21.92 7.10 -8.78
C GLU A 52 22.95 7.60 -9.82
N PRO A 53 23.48 8.84 -9.74
CA PRO A 53 24.54 9.31 -10.64
C PRO A 53 25.82 8.49 -10.51
N ILE A 54 26.17 8.06 -9.29
CA ILE A 54 27.37 7.25 -9.04
C ILE A 54 27.23 5.90 -9.73
N VAL A 55 26.09 5.22 -9.55
CA VAL A 55 25.83 3.94 -10.21
C VAL A 55 25.82 4.08 -11.73
N LYS A 56 25.25 5.17 -12.27
CA LYS A 56 25.27 5.46 -13.72
C LYS A 56 26.70 5.62 -14.23
N ALA A 57 27.52 6.44 -13.58
CA ALA A 57 28.89 6.65 -14.00
C ALA A 57 29.75 5.38 -13.88
N LEU A 58 29.57 4.59 -12.82
CA LEU A 58 30.23 3.29 -12.68
C LEU A 58 29.80 2.32 -13.78
N SER A 59 28.51 2.31 -14.14
CA SER A 59 28.00 1.47 -15.23
C SER A 59 28.56 1.85 -16.61
N ALA A 60 28.80 3.15 -16.85
CA ALA A 60 29.39 3.64 -18.09
C ALA A 60 30.91 3.40 -18.18
N SER A 61 31.58 3.29 -17.03
CA SER A 61 33.03 3.02 -16.94
C SER A 61 33.36 1.53 -17.08
N PHE A 62 32.35 0.66 -17.04
CA PHE A 62 32.50 -0.78 -17.22
C PHE A 62 32.52 -1.15 -18.70
N SER A 63 33.51 -1.93 -19.13
CA SER A 63 33.68 -2.35 -20.52
C SER A 63 32.46 -3.13 -21.01
N LYS A 64 31.97 -2.86 -22.23
CA LYS A 64 30.85 -3.60 -22.83
C LYS A 64 31.16 -5.08 -23.07
N ASP A 65 32.45 -5.44 -23.10
CA ASP A 65 32.94 -6.78 -23.41
C ASP A 65 32.91 -7.75 -22.22
N ASP A 66 32.73 -7.24 -20.99
CA ASP A 66 32.60 -8.07 -19.78
C ASP A 66 31.12 -8.31 -19.46
N GLU A 67 30.69 -9.57 -19.47
CA GLU A 67 29.34 -9.96 -19.04
C GLU A 67 29.17 -9.69 -17.53
N ASN A 68 28.16 -8.90 -17.18
CA ASN A 68 27.86 -8.57 -15.80
C ASN A 68 26.38 -8.83 -15.49
N ILE A 69 26.14 -9.70 -14.51
CA ILE A 69 24.80 -10.16 -14.12
C ILE A 69 23.85 -9.00 -13.76
N TYR A 70 24.35 -7.85 -13.30
CA TYR A 70 23.52 -6.70 -12.96
C TYR A 70 22.94 -5.98 -14.18
N PHE A 71 23.61 -6.07 -15.34
CA PHE A 71 23.23 -5.35 -16.56
C PHE A 71 22.70 -6.27 -17.65
N ASP A 72 23.38 -7.39 -17.88
CA ASP A 72 23.12 -8.27 -19.03
C ASP A 72 22.04 -9.31 -18.74
N GLY A 73 21.58 -9.39 -17.48
CA GLY A 73 20.55 -10.31 -17.09
C GLY A 73 21.05 -11.74 -16.92
N ASN A 74 20.11 -12.67 -16.93
CA ASN A 74 20.39 -14.09 -17.10
C ASN A 74 19.41 -14.66 -18.16
N LYS A 75 19.61 -15.92 -18.56
CA LYS A 75 18.85 -16.55 -19.64
C LYS A 75 17.51 -17.16 -19.18
N SER A 76 17.03 -16.85 -17.98
CA SER A 76 15.76 -17.39 -17.47
C SER A 76 14.57 -16.75 -18.18
N GLU A 77 13.46 -17.48 -18.30
CA GLU A 77 12.20 -16.93 -18.83
C GLU A 77 11.28 -16.40 -17.71
N ASP A 78 11.57 -16.79 -16.46
CA ASP A 78 10.73 -16.47 -15.30
C ASP A 78 10.98 -15.05 -14.79
N LYS A 79 9.92 -14.29 -14.55
CA LYS A 79 9.97 -12.93 -13.99
C LYS A 79 9.51 -12.94 -12.54
N LEU A 80 10.20 -12.19 -11.68
CA LEU A 80 9.83 -12.00 -10.28
C LEU A 80 9.10 -10.68 -10.09
N TYR A 81 7.96 -10.73 -9.41
CA TYR A 81 7.17 -9.56 -9.01
C TYR A 81 7.11 -9.47 -7.49
N ILE A 82 7.78 -8.48 -6.91
CA ILE A 82 7.63 -8.12 -5.50
C ILE A 82 6.46 -7.17 -5.36
N VAL A 83 5.35 -7.64 -4.79
CA VAL A 83 4.09 -6.91 -4.71
C VAL A 83 3.93 -6.33 -3.31
N MET A 84 3.96 -5.02 -3.21
CA MET A 84 3.84 -4.30 -1.94
C MET A 84 2.38 -3.94 -1.67
N THR A 85 1.86 -4.44 -0.56
CA THR A 85 0.47 -4.29 -0.11
C THR A 85 0.40 -3.90 1.37
N SER A 86 -0.80 -3.73 1.91
CA SER A 86 -0.98 -3.37 3.32
C SER A 86 -1.03 -4.59 4.24
N GLU A 87 -0.69 -4.39 5.51
CA GLU A 87 -0.89 -5.41 6.55
C GLU A 87 -2.37 -5.51 6.95
N THR A 88 -3.01 -4.35 7.11
CA THR A 88 -4.39 -4.23 7.56
C THR A 88 -5.27 -3.62 6.47
N GLY A 89 -6.58 -3.91 6.53
CA GLY A 89 -7.54 -3.40 5.57
C GLY A 89 -7.91 -1.93 5.81
N LEU A 90 -9.14 -1.58 5.44
CA LEU A 90 -9.72 -0.24 5.63
C LEU A 90 -8.93 0.89 4.93
N CYS A 91 -8.26 0.57 3.84
CA CYS A 91 -7.47 1.48 3.01
C CYS A 91 -8.10 1.65 1.61
N GLY A 92 -9.43 1.71 1.55
CA GLY A 92 -10.17 1.83 0.29
C GLY A 92 -9.75 0.79 -0.75
N GLY A 93 -9.54 1.25 -1.99
CA GLY A 93 -9.14 0.42 -3.13
C GLY A 93 -7.65 0.08 -3.21
N PHE A 94 -6.80 0.51 -2.27
CA PHE A 94 -5.33 0.39 -2.35
C PHE A 94 -4.84 -1.01 -2.79
N ASN A 95 -5.20 -2.06 -2.04
CA ASN A 95 -4.76 -3.42 -2.36
C ASN A 95 -5.39 -3.98 -3.64
N ALA A 96 -6.68 -3.70 -3.86
CA ALA A 96 -7.40 -4.16 -5.03
C ALA A 96 -6.81 -3.56 -6.32
N ASN A 97 -6.45 -2.27 -6.29
CA ASN A 97 -5.85 -1.57 -7.41
C ASN A 97 -4.46 -2.12 -7.76
N ILE A 98 -3.64 -2.48 -6.76
CA ILE A 98 -2.34 -3.12 -6.98
C ILE A 98 -2.51 -4.50 -7.61
N ALA A 99 -3.46 -5.31 -7.10
CA ALA A 99 -3.73 -6.64 -7.64
C ALA A 99 -4.27 -6.59 -9.09
N ALA A 100 -5.17 -5.64 -9.37
CA ALA A 100 -5.68 -5.42 -10.71
C ALA A 100 -4.57 -4.96 -11.67
N TYR A 101 -3.71 -4.04 -11.22
CA TYR A 101 -2.55 -3.57 -11.98
C TYR A 101 -1.59 -4.72 -12.29
N LEU A 102 -1.24 -5.54 -11.30
CA LEU A 102 -0.38 -6.71 -11.47
C LEU A 102 -0.98 -7.71 -12.48
N ASN A 103 -2.27 -8.02 -12.37
CA ASN A 103 -2.93 -8.94 -13.30
C ASN A 103 -2.93 -8.39 -14.73
N GLY A 104 -3.09 -7.07 -14.90
CA GLY A 104 -2.93 -6.42 -16.21
C GLY A 104 -1.50 -6.44 -16.73
N LEU A 105 -0.51 -6.28 -15.85
CA LEU A 105 0.92 -6.29 -16.17
C LEU A 105 1.40 -7.69 -16.61
N ILE A 106 0.96 -8.74 -15.92
CA ILE A 106 1.32 -10.13 -16.23
C ILE A 106 0.54 -10.63 -17.46
N GLY A 107 -0.72 -10.22 -17.61
CA GLY A 107 -1.57 -10.65 -18.72
C GLY A 107 -1.66 -12.18 -18.81
N ASN A 108 -1.19 -12.74 -19.93
CA ASN A 108 -1.20 -14.17 -20.21
C ASN A 108 0.08 -14.90 -19.75
N GLU A 109 1.12 -14.20 -19.29
CA GLU A 109 2.42 -14.77 -18.90
C GLU A 109 2.43 -15.32 -17.47
N LYS A 110 1.28 -15.79 -16.96
CA LYS A 110 1.14 -16.24 -15.56
C LYS A 110 2.05 -17.41 -15.22
N ALA A 111 2.29 -18.31 -16.17
CA ALA A 111 3.13 -19.49 -15.98
C ALA A 111 4.59 -19.13 -15.64
N ASN A 112 5.09 -18.02 -16.20
CA ASN A 112 6.46 -17.56 -16.02
C ASN A 112 6.56 -16.41 -14.99
N SER A 113 5.50 -16.20 -14.18
CA SER A 113 5.42 -15.08 -13.25
C SER A 113 5.47 -15.57 -11.80
N LYS A 114 6.61 -15.37 -11.15
CA LYS A 114 6.81 -15.65 -9.72
C LYS A 114 6.46 -14.42 -8.90
N VAL A 115 5.72 -14.58 -7.81
CA VAL A 115 5.27 -13.47 -6.97
C VAL A 115 5.82 -13.59 -5.56
N MET A 116 6.42 -12.51 -5.06
CA MET A 116 6.71 -12.32 -3.64
C MET A 116 5.77 -11.25 -3.09
N VAL A 117 5.10 -11.53 -1.99
CA VAL A 117 4.16 -10.57 -1.39
C VAL A 117 4.80 -9.93 -0.17
N VAL A 118 4.68 -8.61 -0.10
CA VAL A 118 5.01 -7.82 1.09
C VAL A 118 3.71 -7.21 1.59
N GLY A 119 3.24 -7.65 2.75
CA GLY A 119 1.96 -7.25 3.35
C GLY A 119 0.93 -8.38 3.34
N ASN A 120 0.33 -8.63 4.51
CA ASN A 120 -0.63 -9.72 4.70
C ASN A 120 -1.84 -9.66 3.76
N ARG A 121 -2.35 -8.46 3.42
CA ARG A 121 -3.52 -8.35 2.53
C ARG A 121 -3.23 -8.83 1.11
N GLY A 122 -2.01 -8.68 0.62
CA GLY A 122 -1.63 -9.10 -0.72
C GLY A 122 -1.84 -10.58 -0.97
N ILE A 123 -1.59 -11.44 0.04
CA ILE A 123 -1.67 -12.90 -0.10
C ILE A 123 -3.03 -13.33 -0.63
N GLY A 124 -4.10 -12.79 -0.03
CA GLY A 124 -5.47 -13.09 -0.44
C GLY A 124 -5.82 -12.53 -1.83
N TYR A 125 -5.28 -11.37 -2.20
CA TYR A 125 -5.52 -10.77 -3.52
C TYR A 125 -4.79 -11.51 -4.64
N ILE A 126 -3.54 -11.93 -4.41
CA ILE A 126 -2.73 -12.68 -5.37
C ILE A 126 -3.34 -14.06 -5.65
N LYS A 127 -3.79 -14.76 -4.61
CA LYS A 127 -4.50 -16.04 -4.78
C LYS A 127 -5.78 -15.89 -5.62
N ARG A 128 -6.54 -14.79 -5.46
CA ARG A 128 -7.76 -14.54 -6.24
C ARG A 128 -7.52 -14.30 -7.73
N ILE A 129 -6.36 -13.78 -8.10
CA ILE A 129 -5.98 -13.61 -9.52
C ILE A 129 -5.33 -14.87 -10.11
N GLY A 130 -5.28 -15.97 -9.35
CA GLY A 130 -4.80 -17.28 -9.81
C GLY A 130 -3.28 -17.39 -9.89
N LEU A 131 -2.57 -16.69 -9.00
CA LEU A 131 -1.11 -16.77 -8.86
C LEU A 131 -0.74 -17.31 -7.48
N ASP A 132 0.36 -18.07 -7.44
CA ASP A 132 0.96 -18.56 -6.21
C ASP A 132 2.07 -17.62 -5.72
N THR A 133 2.25 -17.61 -4.41
CA THR A 133 3.27 -16.81 -3.71
C THR A 133 4.49 -17.69 -3.45
N VAL A 134 5.66 -17.24 -3.91
CA VAL A 134 6.94 -17.92 -3.65
C VAL A 134 7.42 -17.63 -2.22
N GLU A 135 7.24 -16.38 -1.79
CA GLU A 135 7.56 -15.92 -0.43
C GLU A 135 6.55 -14.86 0.01
N GLU A 136 6.28 -14.84 1.31
CA GLU A 136 5.32 -13.95 1.94
C GLU A 136 5.99 -13.25 3.13
N TYR A 137 6.08 -11.92 3.07
CA TYR A 137 6.57 -11.08 4.16
C TYR A 137 5.39 -10.36 4.79
N VAL A 138 5.08 -10.70 6.03
CA VAL A 138 4.00 -10.09 6.82
C VAL A 138 4.57 -9.36 8.02
N ASP A 139 3.73 -8.57 8.68
CA ASP A 139 4.07 -7.79 9.87
C ASP A 139 5.20 -6.77 9.63
N ILE A 140 5.26 -6.22 8.42
CA ILE A 140 6.20 -5.16 8.08
C ILE A 140 5.79 -3.86 8.75
N SER A 141 6.73 -3.26 9.48
CA SER A 141 6.54 -1.98 10.17
C SER A 141 6.01 -0.89 9.23
N ASP A 142 5.18 0.01 9.78
CA ASP A 142 4.74 1.23 9.07
C ASP A 142 5.95 2.10 8.64
N LEU A 143 7.03 2.03 9.41
CA LEU A 143 8.33 2.61 9.10
C LEU A 143 9.31 1.45 8.85
N PRO A 144 9.43 0.99 7.60
CA PRO A 144 10.29 -0.14 7.28
C PRO A 144 11.74 0.17 7.59
N THR A 145 12.34 -0.72 8.35
CA THR A 145 13.75 -0.70 8.71
C THR A 145 14.61 -1.16 7.54
N VAL A 146 15.89 -0.78 7.56
CA VAL A 146 16.87 -1.27 6.59
C VAL A 146 17.00 -2.79 6.64
N LYS A 147 16.81 -3.40 7.83
CA LYS A 147 16.87 -4.86 8.01
C LYS A 147 15.73 -5.57 7.29
N GLU A 148 14.49 -5.11 7.45
CA GLU A 148 13.32 -5.69 6.75
C GLU A 148 13.50 -5.59 5.22
N CYS A 149 13.95 -4.43 4.72
CA CYS A 149 14.20 -4.23 3.30
C CYS A 149 15.32 -5.14 2.78
N LYS A 150 16.38 -5.33 3.57
CA LYS A 150 17.51 -6.21 3.23
C LYS A 150 17.05 -7.65 3.05
N VAL A 151 16.25 -8.18 3.97
CA VAL A 151 15.75 -9.56 3.90
C VAL A 151 14.92 -9.80 2.63
N ILE A 152 14.00 -8.88 2.33
CA ILE A 152 13.16 -8.96 1.12
C ILE A 152 14.02 -8.94 -0.15
N PHE A 153 14.97 -8.00 -0.21
CA PHE A 153 15.84 -7.85 -1.37
C PHE A 153 16.78 -9.05 -1.56
N GLU A 154 17.42 -9.55 -0.49
CA GLU A 154 18.40 -10.63 -0.58
C GLU A 154 17.79 -11.94 -1.07
N LYS A 155 16.54 -12.24 -0.67
CA LYS A 155 15.84 -13.39 -1.21
C LYS A 155 15.58 -13.25 -2.71
N ALA A 156 15.02 -12.11 -3.14
CA ALA A 156 14.78 -11.84 -4.55
C ALA A 156 16.09 -11.88 -5.37
N PHE A 157 17.16 -11.31 -4.83
CA PHE A 157 18.47 -11.28 -5.44
C PHE A 157 19.11 -12.68 -5.55
N SER A 158 18.92 -13.55 -4.55
CA SER A 158 19.39 -14.95 -4.61
C SER A 158 18.69 -15.76 -5.72
N MET A 159 17.40 -15.52 -5.94
CA MET A 159 16.65 -16.15 -7.04
C MET A 159 17.18 -15.68 -8.39
N TYR A 160 17.58 -14.42 -8.50
CA TYR A 160 18.15 -13.85 -9.71
C TYR A 160 19.56 -14.38 -10.01
N ILE A 161 20.44 -14.43 -9.00
CA ILE A 161 21.81 -14.99 -9.18
C ILE A 161 21.77 -16.47 -9.55
N SER A 162 20.85 -17.24 -8.95
CA SER A 162 20.72 -18.68 -9.26
C SER A 162 20.12 -18.95 -10.64
N GLY A 163 19.73 -17.93 -11.41
CA GLY A 163 19.05 -18.11 -12.70
C GLY A 163 17.61 -18.59 -12.58
N SER A 164 17.02 -18.55 -11.38
CA SER A 164 15.63 -18.94 -11.15
C SER A 164 14.63 -17.92 -11.70
N VAL A 165 15.06 -16.66 -11.86
CA VAL A 165 14.30 -15.55 -12.45
C VAL A 165 15.22 -14.61 -13.22
N SER A 166 14.79 -14.06 -14.34
CA SER A 166 15.56 -13.14 -15.20
C SER A 166 15.30 -11.68 -14.94
N GLU A 167 14.20 -11.34 -14.25
CA GLU A 167 13.89 -9.96 -13.91
C GLU A 167 13.34 -9.87 -12.49
N ILE A 168 13.69 -8.78 -11.80
CA ILE A 168 13.08 -8.40 -10.53
C ILE A 168 12.32 -7.09 -10.72
N ASN A 169 11.00 -7.20 -10.67
CA ASN A 169 10.06 -6.10 -10.79
C ASN A 169 9.42 -5.83 -9.43
N VAL A 170 9.32 -4.56 -9.03
CA VAL A 170 8.59 -4.15 -7.83
C VAL A 170 7.30 -3.48 -8.23
N VAL A 171 6.18 -4.04 -7.77
CA VAL A 171 4.84 -3.50 -8.00
C VAL A 171 4.34 -2.87 -6.71
N TYR A 172 4.08 -1.57 -6.75
CA TYR A 172 3.75 -0.77 -5.58
C TYR A 172 2.85 0.41 -5.97
N THR A 173 2.28 1.11 -5.01
CA THR A 173 1.56 2.36 -5.29
C THR A 173 2.47 3.56 -5.02
N LYS A 174 2.82 4.28 -6.08
CA LYS A 174 3.66 5.48 -5.99
C LYS A 174 2.88 6.63 -5.37
N PHE A 175 3.46 7.20 -4.33
CA PHE A 175 2.94 8.38 -3.66
C PHE A 175 3.40 9.65 -4.40
N TYR A 176 2.45 10.41 -4.97
CA TYR A 176 2.72 11.75 -5.51
C TYR A 176 2.26 12.84 -4.54
N SER A 177 1.04 12.69 -4.04
CA SER A 177 0.44 13.59 -3.07
C SER A 177 -0.62 12.84 -2.25
N PRO A 178 -1.15 13.42 -1.16
CA PRO A 178 -2.25 12.81 -0.43
C PRO A 178 -3.53 12.57 -1.26
N VAL A 179 -3.65 13.23 -2.41
CA VAL A 179 -4.80 13.07 -3.33
C VAL A 179 -4.47 12.13 -4.50
N LYS A 180 -3.21 12.09 -4.95
CA LYS A 180 -2.77 11.30 -6.10
C LYS A 180 -1.82 10.18 -5.69
N GLN A 181 -2.33 8.95 -5.75
CA GLN A 181 -1.55 7.71 -5.61
C GLN A 181 -1.82 6.81 -6.81
N VAL A 182 -0.78 6.25 -7.42
CA VAL A 182 -0.91 5.49 -8.67
C VAL A 182 -0.17 4.16 -8.56
N PRO A 183 -0.85 3.01 -8.75
CA PRO A 183 -0.19 1.71 -8.90
C PRO A 183 0.78 1.75 -10.08
N THR A 184 2.00 1.29 -9.86
CA THR A 184 3.05 1.27 -10.88
C THR A 184 4.01 0.10 -10.63
N SER A 185 4.76 -0.26 -11.67
CA SER A 185 5.88 -1.20 -11.57
C SER A 185 7.19 -0.53 -11.91
N VAL A 186 8.25 -0.91 -11.22
CA VAL A 186 9.63 -0.51 -11.52
C VAL A 186 10.48 -1.77 -11.62
N LYS A 187 11.22 -1.90 -12.73
CA LYS A 187 12.26 -2.92 -12.87
C LYS A 187 13.47 -2.50 -12.05
N ILE A 188 13.90 -3.37 -11.13
CA ILE A 188 15.08 -3.15 -10.29
C ILE A 188 16.29 -3.87 -10.88
N LEU A 189 16.10 -5.08 -11.38
CA LEU A 189 17.12 -5.87 -12.07
C LEU A 189 16.53 -6.57 -13.30
N PRO A 190 17.30 -6.72 -14.40
CA PRO A 190 18.58 -6.06 -14.67
C PRO A 190 18.46 -4.53 -14.70
N ILE A 191 19.56 -3.83 -14.40
CA ILE A 191 19.64 -2.37 -14.44
C ILE A 191 19.89 -1.96 -15.90
N GLU A 192 19.11 -0.99 -16.39
CA GLU A 192 19.36 -0.41 -17.70
C GLU A 192 20.72 0.30 -17.72
N ARG A 193 21.60 -0.09 -18.67
CA ARG A 193 22.86 0.62 -18.91
C ARG A 193 22.52 2.01 -19.46
N ILE A 194 22.89 3.04 -18.72
CA ILE A 194 22.73 4.43 -19.17
C ILE A 194 24.12 4.88 -19.63
N GLU A 195 24.24 5.22 -20.91
CA GLU A 195 25.46 5.79 -21.46
C GLU A 195 25.60 7.24 -21.01
N ASP A 196 26.26 7.44 -19.87
CA ASP A 196 26.62 8.78 -19.38
C ASP A 196 28.14 8.97 -19.50
N LYS A 197 28.57 9.91 -20.36
CA LYS A 197 29.99 10.15 -20.69
C LYS A 197 30.59 11.33 -19.93
N GLU A 198 29.83 12.02 -19.09
CA GLU A 198 30.25 13.33 -18.54
C GLU A 198 31.00 13.25 -17.21
N HIS A 199 31.06 12.08 -16.54
CA HIS A 199 31.68 11.95 -15.23
C HIS A 199 32.88 11.01 -15.22
N ILE A 200 34.08 11.59 -15.15
CA ILE A 200 35.34 10.87 -14.97
C ILE A 200 35.63 10.78 -13.46
N TYR A 201 35.34 9.63 -12.86
CA TYR A 201 35.72 9.34 -11.47
C TYR A 201 37.02 8.56 -11.42
N THR A 202 37.88 8.87 -10.45
CA THR A 202 38.98 7.98 -10.05
C THR A 202 38.41 6.92 -9.11
N ILE A 203 38.47 5.64 -9.51
CA ILE A 203 37.86 4.53 -8.77
C ILE A 203 38.96 3.70 -8.10
N GLU A 204 38.89 3.56 -6.78
CA GLU A 204 39.79 2.74 -5.97
C GLU A 204 38.96 1.79 -5.08
N PRO A 205 39.35 0.52 -4.85
CA PRO A 205 40.58 -0.15 -5.31
C PRO A 205 40.49 -0.76 -6.72
N SER A 206 39.28 -1.08 -7.21
CA SER A 206 39.02 -1.51 -8.59
C SER A 206 37.56 -1.22 -8.97
N VAL A 207 37.28 -1.09 -10.26
CA VAL A 207 35.93 -0.81 -10.77
C VAL A 207 34.96 -1.90 -10.35
N ASP A 208 35.34 -3.17 -10.49
CA ASP A 208 34.45 -4.33 -10.25
C ASP A 208 33.97 -4.42 -8.80
N ILE A 209 34.88 -4.24 -7.84
CA ILE A 209 34.57 -4.32 -6.41
C ILE A 209 33.65 -3.15 -6.03
N VAL A 210 34.02 -1.93 -6.44
CA VAL A 210 33.25 -0.72 -6.12
C VAL A 210 31.88 -0.76 -6.77
N LEU A 211 31.78 -1.25 -8.01
CA LEU A 211 30.53 -1.40 -8.73
C LEU A 211 29.58 -2.36 -8.01
N GLY A 212 30.06 -3.55 -7.63
CA GLY A 212 29.25 -4.54 -6.94
C GLY A 212 28.66 -4.00 -5.62
N ASP A 213 29.50 -3.38 -4.80
CA ASP A 213 29.07 -2.81 -3.52
C ASP A 213 28.15 -1.60 -3.70
N ALA A 214 28.45 -0.71 -4.66
CA ALA A 214 27.64 0.46 -4.95
C ALA A 214 26.25 0.08 -5.49
N ILE A 215 26.18 -0.88 -6.42
CA ILE A 215 24.91 -1.41 -6.94
C ILE A 215 24.11 -2.05 -5.80
N ASN A 216 24.73 -2.92 -4.99
CA ASN A 216 24.04 -3.57 -3.88
C ASN A 216 23.45 -2.55 -2.89
N LEU A 217 24.23 -1.51 -2.55
CA LEU A 217 23.76 -0.42 -1.69
C LEU A 217 22.62 0.37 -2.34
N TYR A 218 22.75 0.73 -3.62
CA TYR A 218 21.73 1.43 -4.38
C TYR A 218 20.43 0.64 -4.46
N LEU A 219 20.48 -0.65 -4.79
CA LEU A 219 19.28 -1.49 -4.91
C LEU A 219 18.57 -1.65 -3.56
N LYS A 220 19.32 -1.87 -2.47
CA LYS A 220 18.76 -1.90 -1.11
C LYS A 220 18.08 -0.57 -0.74
N ALA A 221 18.73 0.56 -1.05
CA ALA A 221 18.18 1.89 -0.82
C ALA A 221 16.92 2.15 -1.68
N LYS A 222 16.93 1.70 -2.93
CA LYS A 222 15.81 1.79 -3.87
C LYS A 222 14.62 0.97 -3.41
N VAL A 223 14.81 -0.30 -3.01
CA VAL A 223 13.73 -1.12 -2.44
C VAL A 223 13.10 -0.45 -1.22
N ARG A 224 13.92 0.08 -0.30
CA ARG A 224 13.44 0.85 0.86
C ARG A 224 12.63 2.08 0.43
N ASN A 225 13.07 2.78 -0.62
CA ASN A 225 12.37 3.94 -1.15
C ASN A 225 10.97 3.57 -1.66
N LEU A 226 10.88 2.51 -2.47
CA LEU A 226 9.62 2.02 -3.02
C LEU A 226 8.67 1.57 -1.91
N LEU A 227 9.20 0.88 -0.89
CA LEU A 227 8.41 0.43 0.26
C LEU A 227 7.89 1.61 1.08
N LEU A 228 8.71 2.63 1.36
CA LEU A 228 8.29 3.87 2.02
C LEU A 228 7.23 4.62 1.19
N SER A 229 7.39 4.69 -0.12
CA SER A 229 6.41 5.30 -1.04
C SER A 229 5.07 4.55 -0.99
N SER A 230 5.11 3.22 -0.99
CA SER A 230 3.93 2.37 -0.84
C SER A 230 3.25 2.59 0.51
N LYS A 231 4.02 2.65 1.61
CA LYS A 231 3.48 2.93 2.96
C LYS A 231 2.86 4.34 3.05
N CYS A 232 3.45 5.34 2.41
CA CYS A 232 2.83 6.68 2.32
C CYS A 232 1.48 6.60 1.59
N SER A 233 1.43 5.92 0.45
CA SER A 233 0.18 5.71 -0.30
C SER A 233 -0.86 4.93 0.50
N GLU A 234 -0.45 3.91 1.24
CA GLU A 234 -1.32 3.12 2.13
C GLU A 234 -1.99 4.01 3.18
N GLN A 235 -1.19 4.81 3.92
CA GLN A 235 -1.72 5.67 4.97
C GLN A 235 -2.57 6.80 4.41
N SER A 236 -2.22 7.33 3.24
CA SER A 236 -3.03 8.32 2.55
C SER A 236 -4.40 7.76 2.15
N SER A 237 -4.42 6.57 1.54
CA SER A 237 -5.66 5.93 1.13
C SER A 237 -6.53 5.54 2.34
N ARG A 238 -5.91 5.08 3.43
CA ARG A 238 -6.59 4.81 4.71
C ARG A 238 -7.19 6.07 5.31
N MET A 239 -6.44 7.17 5.36
CA MET A 239 -6.95 8.46 5.83
C MET A 239 -8.21 8.86 5.05
N THR A 240 -8.13 8.90 3.72
CA THR A 240 -9.29 9.24 2.86
C THR A 240 -10.48 8.29 3.04
N ALA A 241 -10.23 6.98 3.15
CA ALA A 241 -11.29 6.00 3.37
C ALA A 241 -11.99 6.19 4.72
N MET A 242 -11.23 6.51 5.77
CA MET A 242 -11.77 6.76 7.11
C MET A 242 -12.50 8.10 7.22
N ASP A 243 -12.02 9.14 6.54
CA ASP A 243 -12.70 10.43 6.44
C ASP A 243 -14.04 10.28 5.72
N GLY A 244 -14.05 9.57 4.58
CA GLY A 244 -15.27 9.23 3.85
C GLY A 244 -16.24 8.40 4.70
N ALA A 245 -15.75 7.40 5.42
CA ALA A 245 -16.58 6.60 6.34
C ALA A 245 -17.17 7.44 7.49
N THR A 246 -16.41 8.42 8.00
CA THR A 246 -16.86 9.33 9.05
C THR A 246 -17.94 10.28 8.54
N SER A 247 -17.78 10.82 7.32
CA SER A 247 -18.81 11.62 6.66
C SER A 247 -20.10 10.83 6.46
N ASN A 248 -20.00 9.62 5.87
CA ASN A 248 -21.15 8.75 5.67
C ASN A 248 -21.87 8.40 6.99
N ALA A 249 -21.11 8.24 8.08
CA ALA A 249 -21.70 7.99 9.40
C ALA A 249 -22.43 9.23 9.95
N ASN A 250 -21.94 10.45 9.68
CA ASN A 250 -22.65 11.68 10.07
C ASN A 250 -23.98 11.82 9.33
N ASP A 251 -24.00 11.54 8.03
CA ASP A 251 -25.22 11.59 7.22
C ASP A 251 -26.26 10.58 7.74
N LEU A 252 -25.83 9.34 7.97
CA LEU A 252 -26.68 8.29 8.57
C LEU A 252 -27.21 8.68 9.96
N LEU A 253 -26.39 9.33 10.80
CA LEU A 253 -26.82 9.79 12.11
C LEU A 253 -27.89 10.88 11.98
N SER A 254 -27.75 11.80 11.03
CA SER A 254 -28.74 12.84 10.78
C SER A 254 -30.10 12.21 10.44
N ASP A 255 -30.12 11.29 9.48
CA ASP A 255 -31.34 10.60 9.04
C ASP A 255 -31.99 9.78 10.16
N LEU A 256 -31.18 9.03 10.92
CA LEU A 256 -31.67 8.22 12.03
C LEU A 256 -32.26 9.10 13.14
N ASN A 257 -31.66 10.25 13.44
CA ASN A 257 -32.16 11.19 14.44
C ASN A 257 -33.49 11.82 14.00
N LEU A 258 -33.63 12.21 12.74
CA LEU A 258 -34.89 12.71 12.18
C LEU A 258 -35.98 11.64 12.29
N LYS A 259 -35.68 10.40 11.89
CA LYS A 259 -36.60 9.27 11.99
C LYS A 259 -37.00 8.96 13.44
N TYR A 260 -36.03 8.96 14.36
CA TYR A 260 -36.26 8.76 15.78
C TYR A 260 -37.23 9.81 16.35
N ASN A 261 -36.97 11.09 16.08
CA ASN A 261 -37.80 12.19 16.58
C ASN A 261 -39.22 12.12 16.02
N ARG A 262 -39.38 11.80 14.74
CA ARG A 262 -40.69 11.64 14.10
C ARG A 262 -41.51 10.52 14.75
N ILE A 263 -40.91 9.34 14.98
CA ILE A 263 -41.61 8.22 15.61
C ILE A 263 -41.89 8.54 17.09
N ARG A 264 -40.95 9.18 17.79
CA ARG A 264 -41.13 9.59 19.18
C ARG A 264 -42.33 10.52 19.33
N GLN A 265 -42.44 11.52 18.46
CA GLN A 265 -43.59 12.42 18.44
C GLN A 265 -44.88 11.66 18.14
N GLY A 266 -44.87 10.75 17.15
CA GLY A 266 -46.03 9.92 16.84
C GLY A 266 -46.52 9.07 18.02
N ILE A 267 -45.61 8.48 18.79
CA ILE A 267 -45.98 7.71 20.00
C ILE A 267 -46.53 8.62 21.09
N ILE A 268 -45.90 9.77 21.36
CA ILE A 268 -46.42 10.74 22.34
C ILE A 268 -47.84 11.19 21.96
N THR A 269 -48.07 11.51 20.69
CA THR A 269 -49.41 11.87 20.21
C THR A 269 -50.40 10.72 20.38
N GLN A 270 -50.00 9.48 20.05
CA GLN A 270 -50.85 8.30 20.23
C GLN A 270 -51.20 8.08 21.70
N GLU A 271 -50.22 8.13 22.61
CA GLU A 271 -50.44 7.99 24.05
C GLU A 271 -51.39 9.08 24.58
N ILE A 272 -51.21 10.34 24.16
CA ILE A 272 -52.13 11.43 24.53
C ILE A 272 -53.54 11.17 23.99
N SER A 273 -53.69 10.74 22.73
CA SER A 273 -54.99 10.42 22.14
C SER A 273 -55.69 9.26 22.84
N GLU A 274 -54.94 8.23 23.25
CA GLU A 274 -55.47 7.08 24.01
C GLU A 274 -55.95 7.52 25.41
N ILE A 275 -55.18 8.37 26.11
CA ILE A 275 -55.56 8.91 27.43
C ILE A 275 -56.85 9.76 27.33
N VAL A 276 -56.91 10.68 26.37
CA VAL A 276 -58.07 11.57 26.19
C VAL A 276 -59.30 10.77 25.76
N GLY A 277 -59.14 9.81 24.84
CA GLY A 277 -60.23 8.93 24.40
C GLY A 277 -60.77 8.06 25.53
N GLY A 278 -59.90 7.48 26.36
CA GLY A 278 -60.31 6.69 27.52
C GLY A 278 -61.04 7.51 28.58
N ALA A 279 -60.57 8.73 28.87
CA ALA A 279 -61.23 9.64 29.80
C ALA A 279 -62.62 10.09 29.30
N ALA A 280 -62.77 10.31 27.99
CA ALA A 280 -64.06 10.66 27.38
C ALA A 280 -65.07 9.50 27.42
N ALA A 281 -64.62 8.25 27.31
CA ALA A 281 -65.47 7.07 27.34
C ALA A 281 -66.02 6.70 28.73
N GLN A 282 -65.49 7.30 29.80
CA GLN A 282 -65.97 7.11 31.19
C GLN A 282 -67.02 8.14 31.62
N LYS A 283 -67.34 9.12 30.77
CA LYS A 283 -68.48 10.03 30.95
C LYS A 283 -69.71 9.48 30.22
#